data_AF-A0A1G2P5E9-F1
#
_entry.id   AF-A0A1G2P5E9-F1
#
_cell.length_a   1.000
_cell.length_b   1.000
_cell.length_c   1.000
_cell.angle_alpha   90.00
_cell.angle_beta   90.00
_cell.angle_gamma   90.00
#
_symmetry.space_group_name_H-M   'P 1'
#
loop_
_entity.id
_entity.type
_entity.pdbx_description
1 polymer ?
#
loop_
_entity_poly.entity_id
_entity_poly.type
_entity_poly.pdbx_seq_one_letter_code
_entity_poly.pdbx_strand_id
1 'polypeptide(L)'
;MPPNYPQILQTKQELESVQNEVEIARKIFEDTNTSYRDNSFQVFEKIAFYAVGSISLSITYVGYVLSQQTEVLKVSVFYLPLYVYLFISWAFLVLSLFTTLFVRWTDITHTFWASQKEYYKAKKKKEEKKISFFQSYPNIVFQDGKSKDTETAICGENVKKYTDVLIPTTERYEKRSSSLGRIIRYMAISSFVMGIVSLVFFATWTVYLRIL
;
A
#
# COMPACT_ATOMS: atom_id res chain seq x y z
N MET A 1 47.29 13.26 -26.30
CA MET A 1 46.20 13.37 -27.29
C MET A 1 45.09 14.21 -26.69
N PRO A 2 44.62 15.28 -27.35
CA PRO A 2 43.46 16.03 -26.88
C PRO A 2 42.24 15.09 -26.84
N PRO A 3 41.37 15.19 -25.84
CA PRO A 3 40.19 14.32 -25.77
C PRO A 3 39.26 14.61 -26.95
N ASN A 4 38.75 13.55 -27.55
CA ASN A 4 37.90 13.60 -28.73
C ASN A 4 36.57 14.29 -28.36
N TYR A 5 36.40 15.55 -28.76
CA TYR A 5 35.28 16.43 -28.41
C TYR A 5 33.87 15.80 -28.63
N PRO A 6 33.62 15.01 -29.69
CA PRO A 6 32.34 14.32 -29.90
C PRO A 6 32.02 13.29 -28.81
N GLN A 7 33.02 12.60 -28.26
CA GLN A 7 32.81 11.62 -27.20
C GLN A 7 32.43 12.32 -25.88
N ILE A 8 33.06 13.46 -25.56
CA ILE A 8 32.73 14.24 -24.34
C ILE A 8 31.28 14.73 -24.40
N LEU A 9 30.83 15.18 -25.58
CA LEU A 9 29.45 15.60 -25.82
C LEU A 9 28.46 14.45 -25.65
N GLN A 10 28.77 13.26 -26.18
CA GLN A 10 27.93 12.07 -26.01
C GLN A 10 27.82 11.65 -24.55
N THR A 11 28.93 11.59 -23.80
CA THR A 11 28.86 11.18 -22.38
C THR A 11 28.21 12.24 -21.49
N LYS A 12 28.32 13.52 -21.84
CA LYS A 12 27.58 14.61 -21.17
C LYS A 12 26.08 14.48 -21.45
N GLN A 13 25.67 14.22 -22.68
CA GLN A 13 24.28 13.93 -23.03
C GLN A 13 23.75 12.67 -22.33
N GLU A 14 24.58 11.64 -22.15
CA GLU A 14 24.22 10.45 -21.37
C GLU A 14 24.10 10.72 -19.86
N LEU A 15 24.86 11.67 -19.32
CA LEU A 15 24.75 12.09 -17.92
C LEU A 15 23.48 12.91 -17.70
N GLU A 16 23.21 13.86 -18.60
CA GLU A 16 21.99 14.67 -18.59
C GLU A 16 20.74 13.81 -18.77
N SER A 17 20.79 12.80 -19.65
CA SER A 17 19.66 11.87 -19.83
C SER A 17 19.39 11.05 -18.56
N VAL A 18 20.42 10.67 -17.80
CA VAL A 18 20.26 9.93 -16.53
C VAL A 18 19.81 10.84 -15.39
N GLN A 19 20.23 12.10 -15.38
CA GLN A 19 19.66 13.08 -14.46
C GLN A 19 18.17 13.28 -14.75
N ASN A 20 17.79 13.37 -16.02
CA ASN A 20 16.39 13.43 -16.43
C ASN A 20 15.63 12.15 -16.04
N GLU A 21 16.21 10.95 -16.20
CA GLU A 21 15.59 9.71 -15.73
C GLU A 21 15.35 9.71 -14.21
N VAL A 22 16.29 10.23 -13.40
CA VAL A 22 16.13 10.35 -11.94
C VAL A 22 15.03 11.35 -11.60
N GLU A 23 14.94 12.47 -12.32
CA GLU A 23 13.92 13.49 -12.10
C GLU A 23 12.54 13.01 -12.55
N ILE A 24 12.45 12.29 -13.66
CA ILE A 24 11.24 11.60 -14.11
C ILE A 24 10.82 10.55 -13.09
N ALA A 25 11.73 9.71 -12.59
CA ALA A 25 11.42 8.74 -11.55
C ALA A 25 10.93 9.41 -10.24
N ARG A 26 11.49 10.57 -9.90
CA ARG A 26 11.01 11.40 -8.77
C ARG A 26 9.61 11.95 -9.03
N LYS A 27 9.32 12.49 -10.23
CA LYS A 27 7.98 12.96 -10.57
C LYS A 27 6.97 11.82 -10.62
N ILE A 28 7.31 10.68 -11.21
CA ILE A 28 6.49 9.47 -11.19
C ILE A 28 6.23 9.03 -9.75
N PHE A 29 7.21 9.13 -8.85
CA PHE A 29 6.98 8.87 -7.42
C PHE A 29 5.96 9.83 -6.81
N GLU A 30 6.11 11.15 -7.04
CA GLU A 30 5.21 12.18 -6.54
C GLU A 30 3.78 12.00 -7.13
N ASP A 31 3.67 11.69 -8.41
CA ASP A 31 2.40 11.51 -9.15
C ASP A 31 1.72 10.18 -8.79
N THR A 32 2.47 9.08 -8.68
CA THR A 32 1.94 7.76 -8.29
C THR A 32 1.42 7.82 -6.87
N ASN A 33 2.13 8.48 -5.96
CA ASN A 33 1.68 8.68 -4.58
C ASN A 33 0.39 9.52 -4.51
N THR A 34 0.23 10.49 -5.43
CA THR A 34 -0.98 11.31 -5.54
C THR A 34 -2.15 10.53 -6.15
N SER A 35 -1.94 9.81 -7.25
CA SER A 35 -2.98 9.06 -7.97
C SER A 35 -3.50 7.84 -7.19
N TYR A 36 -2.62 7.13 -6.47
CA TYR A 36 -3.04 6.02 -5.60
C TYR A 36 -3.90 6.47 -4.42
N ARG A 37 -3.76 7.73 -4.02
CA ARG A 37 -4.62 8.35 -3.02
C ARG A 37 -6.09 8.37 -3.45
N ASP A 38 -6.37 8.34 -4.75
CA ASP A 38 -7.69 8.62 -5.29
C ASP A 38 -8.44 7.39 -5.84
N ASN A 39 -7.75 6.37 -6.39
CA ASN A 39 -8.43 5.32 -7.19
C ASN A 39 -8.61 3.93 -6.53
N SER A 40 -7.69 3.45 -5.68
CA SER A 40 -7.82 2.10 -5.06
C SER A 40 -8.77 2.08 -3.84
N PHE A 41 -9.23 3.26 -3.40
CA PHE A 41 -9.97 3.46 -2.16
C PHE A 41 -11.46 3.13 -2.28
N GLN A 42 -12.05 3.32 -3.46
CA GLN A 42 -13.52 3.36 -3.62
C GLN A 42 -14.23 2.05 -3.25
N VAL A 43 -13.62 0.89 -3.47
CA VAL A 43 -14.24 -0.40 -3.14
C VAL A 43 -14.30 -0.62 -1.64
N PHE A 44 -13.19 -0.34 -0.95
CA PHE A 44 -13.07 -0.50 0.50
C PHE A 44 -13.90 0.55 1.23
N GLU A 45 -13.92 1.78 0.74
CA GLU A 45 -14.82 2.83 1.23
C GLU A 45 -16.29 2.40 1.15
N LYS A 46 -16.73 1.81 0.02
CA LYS A 46 -18.09 1.25 -0.10
C LYS A 46 -18.36 0.14 0.91
N ILE A 47 -17.40 -0.76 1.15
CA ILE A 47 -17.53 -1.82 2.17
C ILE A 47 -17.73 -1.20 3.56
N ALA A 48 -16.93 -0.19 3.92
CA ALA A 48 -17.10 0.50 5.20
C ALA A 48 -18.49 1.16 5.30
N PHE A 49 -18.93 1.89 4.27
CA PHE A 49 -20.25 2.51 4.27
C PHE A 49 -21.38 1.47 4.38
N TYR A 50 -21.31 0.36 3.66
CA TYR A 50 -22.30 -0.70 3.76
C TYR A 50 -22.28 -1.40 5.12
N ALA A 51 -21.11 -1.58 5.74
CA ALA A 51 -21.00 -2.15 7.07
C ALA A 51 -21.67 -1.24 8.11
N VAL A 52 -21.37 0.07 8.10
CA VAL A 52 -22.01 1.05 8.98
C VAL A 52 -23.52 1.11 8.74
N GLY A 53 -23.95 1.17 7.48
CA GLY A 53 -25.36 1.19 7.10
C GLY A 53 -26.10 -0.05 7.56
N SER A 54 -25.50 -1.24 7.42
CA SER A 54 -26.09 -2.51 7.88
C SER A 54 -26.23 -2.57 9.40
N ILE A 55 -25.20 -2.13 10.13
CA ILE A 55 -25.28 -2.03 11.60
C ILE A 55 -26.38 -1.06 12.00
N SER A 56 -26.39 0.15 11.44
CA SER A 56 -27.41 1.17 11.73
C SER A 56 -28.82 0.66 11.47
N LEU A 57 -29.08 0.08 10.29
CA LEU A 57 -30.37 -0.51 9.94
C LEU A 57 -30.78 -1.63 10.89
N SER A 58 -29.83 -2.49 11.29
CA SER A 58 -30.13 -3.58 12.22
C SER A 58 -30.48 -3.08 13.63
N ILE A 59 -29.81 -2.04 14.13
CA ILE A 59 -30.13 -1.39 15.40
C ILE A 59 -31.53 -0.77 15.32
N THR A 60 -31.84 -0.05 14.23
CA THR A 60 -33.17 0.53 14.01
C THR A 60 -34.25 -0.55 13.94
N TYR A 61 -33.99 -1.65 13.23
CA TYR A 61 -34.92 -2.78 13.14
C TYR A 61 -35.21 -3.37 14.51
N VAL A 62 -34.18 -3.65 15.32
CA VAL A 62 -34.38 -4.19 16.68
C VAL A 62 -35.09 -3.19 17.58
N GLY A 63 -34.64 -1.92 17.59
CA GLY A 63 -35.17 -0.89 18.48
C GLY A 63 -36.58 -0.44 18.14
N TYR A 64 -36.99 -0.50 16.87
CA TYR A 64 -38.32 -0.07 16.44
C TYR A 64 -39.27 -1.25 16.25
N VAL A 65 -38.88 -2.22 15.42
CA VAL A 65 -39.77 -3.30 14.96
C VAL A 65 -39.91 -4.43 15.99
N LEU A 66 -38.84 -4.74 16.73
CA LEU A 66 -38.85 -5.81 17.75
C LEU A 66 -39.09 -5.32 19.17
N SER A 67 -39.25 -4.00 19.37
CA SER A 67 -39.48 -3.41 20.70
C SER A 67 -40.67 -4.02 21.45
N GLN A 68 -41.72 -4.43 20.73
CA GLN A 68 -42.94 -5.00 21.29
C GLN A 68 -42.92 -6.54 21.35
N GLN A 69 -41.92 -7.19 20.74
CA GLN A 69 -41.85 -8.66 20.62
C GLN A 69 -40.43 -9.16 20.94
N THR A 70 -39.90 -8.71 22.07
CA THR A 70 -38.52 -9.03 22.51
C THR A 70 -38.31 -10.51 22.80
N GLU A 71 -39.37 -11.26 23.09
CA GLU A 71 -39.29 -12.70 23.33
C GLU A 71 -38.79 -13.48 22.10
N VAL A 72 -39.04 -12.98 20.87
CA VAL A 72 -38.54 -13.60 19.62
C VAL A 72 -37.02 -13.63 19.58
N LEU A 73 -36.35 -12.65 20.20
CA LEU A 73 -34.88 -12.59 20.26
C LEU A 73 -34.28 -13.68 21.16
N LYS A 74 -35.04 -14.17 22.14
CA LYS A 74 -34.58 -15.20 23.09
C LYS A 74 -34.80 -16.62 22.56
N VAL A 75 -35.55 -16.78 21.46
CA VAL A 75 -35.77 -18.09 20.84
C VAL A 75 -34.45 -18.65 20.35
N SER A 76 -34.17 -19.89 20.74
CA SER A 76 -32.97 -20.62 20.34
C SER A 76 -33.14 -21.24 18.96
N VAL A 77 -32.17 -20.98 18.09
CA VAL A 77 -32.09 -21.50 16.72
C VAL A 77 -30.72 -22.13 16.59
N PHE A 78 -30.66 -23.42 16.21
CA PHE A 78 -29.40 -24.18 16.20
C PHE A 78 -28.58 -24.03 17.50
N TYR A 79 -29.25 -24.20 18.65
CA TYR A 79 -28.67 -24.16 19.99
C TYR A 79 -28.19 -22.79 20.50
N LEU A 80 -28.24 -21.74 19.68
CA LEU A 80 -27.90 -20.38 20.09
C LEU A 80 -29.14 -19.47 20.04
N PRO A 81 -29.33 -18.58 21.02
CA PRO A 81 -30.41 -17.62 20.97
C PRO A 81 -30.18 -16.62 19.83
N LEU A 82 -31.28 -16.18 19.21
CA LEU A 82 -31.23 -15.41 17.96
C LEU A 82 -30.42 -14.11 18.07
N TYR A 83 -30.44 -13.44 19.24
CA TYR A 83 -29.65 -12.24 19.50
C TYR A 83 -28.13 -12.47 19.36
N VAL A 84 -27.63 -13.70 19.57
CA VAL A 84 -26.20 -14.01 19.42
C VAL A 84 -25.76 -13.89 17.96
N TYR A 85 -26.60 -14.33 17.01
CA TYR A 85 -26.31 -14.17 15.58
C TYR A 85 -26.22 -12.70 15.16
N LEU A 86 -27.05 -11.84 15.77
CA LEU A 86 -26.97 -10.39 15.56
C LEU A 86 -25.63 -9.82 16.07
N PHE A 87 -25.20 -10.18 17.27
CA PHE A 87 -23.92 -9.71 17.81
C PHE A 87 -22.71 -10.27 17.03
N ILE A 88 -22.79 -11.52 16.57
CA ILE A 88 -21.77 -12.10 15.67
C ILE A 88 -21.69 -11.28 14.38
N SER A 89 -22.84 -10.96 13.77
CA SER A 89 -22.90 -10.07 12.60
C SER A 89 -22.20 -8.73 12.88
N TRP A 90 -22.54 -8.06 13.99
CA TRP A 90 -21.92 -6.78 14.33
C TRP A 90 -20.41 -6.90 14.54
N ALA A 91 -19.94 -7.93 15.24
CA ALA A 91 -18.52 -8.15 15.45
C ALA A 91 -17.77 -8.28 14.11
N PHE A 92 -18.32 -9.05 13.16
CA PHE A 92 -17.74 -9.21 11.83
C PHE A 92 -17.80 -7.92 10.99
N LEU A 93 -18.91 -7.17 11.03
CA LEU A 93 -19.04 -5.90 10.31
C LEU A 93 -18.11 -4.81 10.86
N VAL A 94 -17.95 -4.74 12.18
CA VAL A 94 -17.00 -3.83 12.85
C VAL A 94 -15.55 -4.23 12.51
N LEU A 95 -15.24 -5.53 12.53
CA LEU A 95 -13.93 -6.03 12.11
C LEU A 95 -13.64 -5.68 10.64
N SER A 96 -14.64 -5.80 9.77
CA SER A 96 -14.53 -5.39 8.37
C SER A 96 -14.26 -3.90 8.24
N LEU A 97 -14.96 -3.06 9.01
CA LEU A 97 -14.74 -1.62 9.04
C LEU A 97 -13.30 -1.26 9.44
N PHE A 98 -12.80 -1.84 10.53
CA PHE A 98 -11.43 -1.58 10.97
C PHE A 98 -10.40 -2.07 9.95
N THR A 99 -10.53 -3.30 9.46
CA THR A 99 -9.60 -3.86 8.48
C THR A 99 -9.58 -3.05 7.19
N THR A 100 -10.74 -2.56 6.74
CA THR A 100 -10.87 -1.65 5.60
C THR A 100 -10.07 -0.35 5.79
N LEU A 101 -10.11 0.26 6.98
CA LEU A 101 -9.27 1.42 7.30
C LEU A 101 -7.78 1.08 7.27
N PHE A 102 -7.41 -0.14 7.71
CA PHE A 102 -6.03 -0.61 7.67
C PHE A 102 -5.52 -0.93 6.25
N VAL A 103 -6.39 -1.30 5.30
CA VAL A 103 -6.00 -1.50 3.89
C VAL A 103 -5.30 -0.25 3.34
N ARG A 104 -5.84 0.94 3.66
CA ARG A 104 -5.26 2.22 3.25
C ARG A 104 -3.83 2.38 3.75
N TRP A 105 -3.59 2.06 5.01
CA TRP A 105 -2.26 2.16 5.61
C TRP A 105 -1.27 1.21 4.93
N THR A 106 -1.69 -0.02 4.63
CA THR A 106 -0.81 -0.99 3.93
C THR A 106 -0.50 -0.59 2.50
N ASP A 107 -1.45 -0.02 1.76
CA ASP A 107 -1.25 0.40 0.38
C ASP A 107 -0.28 1.59 0.29
N ILE A 108 -0.42 2.56 1.19
CA ILE A 108 0.52 3.69 1.32
C ILE A 108 1.93 3.17 1.63
N THR A 109 2.03 2.25 2.59
CA THR A 109 3.32 1.68 3.01
C THR A 109 3.98 0.91 1.86
N HIS A 110 3.22 0.06 1.15
CA HIS A 110 3.73 -0.66 -0.01
C HIS A 110 4.26 0.28 -1.10
N THR A 111 3.47 1.29 -1.46
CA THR A 111 3.82 2.25 -2.50
C THR A 111 5.06 3.05 -2.13
N PHE A 112 5.17 3.46 -0.86
CA PHE A 112 6.36 4.12 -0.33
C PHE A 112 7.62 3.28 -0.54
N TRP A 113 7.61 2.01 -0.12
CA TRP A 113 8.77 1.13 -0.25
C TRP A 113 9.10 0.79 -1.71
N ALA A 114 8.08 0.50 -2.53
CA ALA A 114 8.25 0.23 -3.95
C ALA A 114 8.90 1.41 -4.68
N SER A 115 8.46 2.62 -4.37
CA SER A 115 9.00 3.82 -5.01
C SER A 115 10.38 4.19 -4.49
N GLN A 116 10.63 4.00 -3.18
CA GLN A 116 11.95 4.22 -2.60
C GLN A 116 12.98 3.25 -3.19
N LYS A 117 12.59 2.01 -3.48
CA LYS A 117 13.42 1.04 -4.22
C LYS A 117 13.80 1.56 -5.60
N GLU A 118 12.83 2.04 -6.39
CA GLU A 118 13.10 2.58 -7.73
C GLU A 118 13.99 3.84 -7.68
N TYR A 119 13.79 4.71 -6.68
CA TYR A 119 14.66 5.85 -6.44
C TYR A 119 16.12 5.44 -6.17
N TYR A 120 16.34 4.42 -5.33
CA TYR A 120 17.69 3.91 -5.05
C TYR A 120 18.32 3.22 -6.26
N LYS A 121 17.54 2.51 -7.09
CA LYS A 121 18.03 1.97 -8.37
C LYS A 121 18.48 3.09 -9.31
N ALA A 122 17.70 4.16 -9.44
CA ALA A 122 18.05 5.30 -10.28
C ALA A 122 19.32 6.01 -9.77
N LYS A 123 19.44 6.19 -8.44
CA LYS A 123 20.67 6.72 -7.82
C LYS A 123 21.89 5.83 -8.06
N LYS A 124 21.74 4.51 -7.92
CA LYS A 124 22.81 3.55 -8.24
C LYS A 124 23.28 3.71 -9.68
N LYS A 125 22.35 3.71 -10.65
CA LYS A 125 22.66 3.90 -12.09
C LYS A 125 23.39 5.21 -12.35
N LYS A 126 23.03 6.29 -11.66
CA LYS A 126 23.72 7.58 -11.73
C LYS A 126 25.16 7.49 -11.23
N GLU A 127 25.40 6.86 -10.08
CA GLU A 127 26.74 6.70 -9.52
C GLU A 127 27.61 5.76 -10.38
N GLU A 128 27.06 4.67 -10.92
CA GLU A 128 27.76 3.79 -11.88
C GLU A 128 28.20 4.54 -13.14
N LYS A 129 27.31 5.39 -13.68
CA LYS A 129 27.65 6.22 -14.84
C LYS A 129 28.71 7.27 -14.52
N LYS A 130 28.68 7.90 -13.34
CA LYS A 130 29.75 8.81 -12.90
C LYS A 130 31.11 8.10 -12.83
N ILE A 131 31.17 6.89 -12.28
CA ILE A 131 32.40 6.10 -12.24
C ILE A 131 32.91 5.84 -13.66
N SER A 132 32.03 5.42 -14.58
CA SER A 132 32.40 5.19 -15.98
C SER A 132 32.89 6.46 -16.70
N PHE A 133 32.30 7.61 -16.39
CA PHE A 133 32.71 8.91 -16.91
C PHE A 133 34.09 9.31 -16.38
N PHE A 134 34.34 9.17 -15.08
CA PHE A 134 35.64 9.46 -14.49
C PHE A 134 36.74 8.54 -15.02
N GLN A 135 36.44 7.27 -15.28
CA GLN A 135 37.38 6.32 -15.90
C GLN A 135 37.70 6.70 -17.35
N SER A 136 36.70 7.13 -18.13
CA SER A 136 36.86 7.48 -19.55
C SER A 136 37.59 8.81 -19.78
N TYR A 137 37.58 9.71 -18.79
CA TYR A 137 38.18 11.04 -18.88
C TYR A 137 39.16 11.31 -17.72
N PRO A 138 40.45 10.99 -17.89
CA PRO A 138 41.43 11.09 -16.81
C PRO A 138 41.82 12.51 -16.41
N ASN A 139 41.56 13.52 -17.24
CA ASN A 139 41.98 14.92 -17.00
C ASN A 139 40.87 15.82 -16.44
N ILE A 140 39.85 15.27 -15.79
CA ILE A 140 38.78 16.07 -15.18
C ILE A 140 39.30 16.72 -13.89
N VAL A 141 39.23 18.05 -13.83
CA VAL A 141 39.55 18.84 -12.64
C VAL A 141 38.25 19.15 -11.90
N PHE A 142 38.13 18.71 -10.65
CA PHE A 142 36.98 19.01 -9.81
C PHE A 142 37.12 20.43 -9.25
N GLN A 143 36.04 21.23 -9.28
CA GLN A 143 36.05 22.61 -8.78
C GLN A 143 36.44 22.74 -7.30
N ASP A 144 36.23 21.68 -6.51
CA ASP A 144 36.48 21.67 -5.06
C ASP A 144 37.90 21.20 -4.67
N GLY A 145 38.82 21.02 -5.64
CA GLY A 145 40.19 20.56 -5.36
C GLY A 145 40.30 19.10 -4.90
N LYS A 146 39.20 18.33 -4.93
CA LYS A 146 39.20 16.90 -4.62
C LYS A 146 39.87 16.09 -5.73
N SER A 147 40.62 15.06 -5.33
CA SER A 147 41.21 14.11 -6.28
C SER A 147 40.12 13.24 -6.92
N LYS A 148 40.31 12.94 -8.21
CA LYS A 148 39.49 11.99 -8.98
C LYS A 148 39.37 10.64 -8.28
N ASP A 149 40.45 10.17 -7.67
CA ASP A 149 40.46 8.87 -6.99
C ASP A 149 39.55 8.88 -5.76
N THR A 150 39.48 10.02 -5.06
CA THR A 150 38.58 10.20 -3.92
C THR A 150 37.11 10.21 -4.34
N GLU A 151 36.75 10.95 -5.39
CA GLU A 151 35.38 10.98 -5.90
C GLU A 151 34.95 9.63 -6.51
N THR A 152 35.87 8.93 -7.20
CA THR A 152 35.60 7.58 -7.72
C THR A 152 35.40 6.57 -6.59
N ALA A 153 36.19 6.65 -5.52
CA ALA A 153 36.04 5.81 -4.33
C ALA A 153 34.69 6.06 -3.63
N ILE A 154 34.29 7.32 -3.45
CA ILE A 154 32.99 7.69 -2.87
C ILE A 154 31.83 7.15 -3.73
N CYS A 155 31.90 7.31 -5.06
CA CYS A 155 30.89 6.77 -5.96
C CYS A 155 30.82 5.23 -5.84
N GLY A 156 31.98 4.56 -5.78
CA GLY A 156 32.06 3.10 -5.62
C GLY A 156 31.48 2.60 -4.30
N GLU A 157 31.74 3.30 -3.20
CA GLU A 157 31.16 3.01 -1.89
C GLU A 157 29.63 3.21 -1.90
N ASN A 158 29.16 4.28 -2.54
CA ASN A 158 27.73 4.53 -2.72
C ASN A 158 27.06 3.41 -3.53
N VAL A 159 27.67 2.95 -4.64
CA VAL A 159 27.15 1.83 -5.44
C VAL A 159 27.03 0.55 -4.61
N LYS A 160 28.05 0.22 -3.79
CA LYS A 160 27.99 -0.91 -2.85
C LYS A 160 26.86 -0.73 -1.84
N LYS A 161 26.75 0.44 -1.22
CA LYS A 161 25.68 0.76 -0.25
C LYS A 161 24.28 0.62 -0.86
N TYR A 162 24.07 1.07 -2.10
CA TYR A 162 22.80 0.90 -2.79
C TYR A 162 22.51 -0.57 -3.12
N THR A 163 23.53 -1.31 -3.58
CA THR A 163 23.39 -2.71 -4.02
C THR A 163 23.18 -3.67 -2.85
N ASP A 164 23.96 -3.53 -1.78
CA ASP A 164 24.04 -4.53 -0.72
C ASP A 164 23.08 -4.23 0.43
N VAL A 165 22.73 -2.96 0.64
CA VAL A 165 21.94 -2.52 1.80
C VAL A 165 20.61 -1.94 1.39
N LEU A 166 20.59 -0.82 0.65
CA LEU A 166 19.38 -0.01 0.51
C LEU A 166 18.32 -0.65 -0.41
N ILE A 167 18.72 -1.18 -1.57
CA ILE A 167 17.78 -1.85 -2.49
C ILE A 167 17.23 -3.16 -1.87
N PRO A 168 18.06 -4.08 -1.33
CA PRO A 168 17.54 -5.31 -0.73
C PRO A 168 16.64 -5.06 0.48
N THR A 169 16.96 -4.05 1.29
CA THR A 169 16.15 -3.67 2.47
C THR A 169 14.78 -3.15 2.04
N THR A 170 14.73 -2.22 1.09
CA THR A 170 13.47 -1.67 0.58
C THR A 170 12.62 -2.73 -0.11
N GLU A 171 13.22 -3.62 -0.89
CA GLU A 171 12.54 -4.76 -1.53
C GLU A 171 11.92 -5.71 -0.48
N ARG A 172 12.61 -5.98 0.62
CA ARG A 172 12.08 -6.80 1.72
C ARG A 172 10.85 -6.15 2.36
N TYR A 173 10.88 -4.84 2.60
CA TYR A 173 9.73 -4.13 3.17
C TYR A 173 8.55 -4.01 2.19
N GLU A 174 8.81 -3.82 0.90
CA GLU A 174 7.81 -3.88 -0.17
C GLU A 174 7.11 -5.24 -0.19
N LYS A 175 7.86 -6.35 -0.24
CA LYS A 175 7.29 -7.70 -0.21
C LYS A 175 6.45 -7.95 1.03
N ARG A 176 6.95 -7.54 2.21
CA ARG A 176 6.23 -7.71 3.48
C ARG A 176 4.94 -6.90 3.52
N SER A 177 4.97 -5.64 3.10
CA SER A 177 3.78 -4.77 3.05
C SER A 177 2.77 -5.24 2.02
N SER A 178 3.22 -5.72 0.85
CA SER A 178 2.35 -6.34 -0.17
C SER A 178 1.63 -7.57 0.39
N SER A 179 2.37 -8.46 1.07
CA SER A 179 1.80 -9.68 1.67
C SER A 179 0.78 -9.34 2.76
N LEU A 180 1.14 -8.43 3.66
CA LEU A 180 0.25 -7.96 4.73
C LEU A 180 -1.03 -7.32 4.14
N GLY A 181 -0.88 -6.47 3.12
CA GLY A 181 -2.00 -5.82 2.44
C GLY A 181 -2.97 -6.83 1.84
N ARG A 182 -2.49 -7.91 1.21
CA ARG A 182 -3.36 -8.99 0.69
C ARG A 182 -4.16 -9.65 1.82
N ILE A 183 -3.50 -9.98 2.93
CA ILE A 183 -4.17 -10.63 4.08
C ILE A 183 -5.26 -9.73 4.64
N ILE A 184 -4.97 -8.45 4.85
CA ILE A 184 -5.96 -7.50 5.40
C ILE A 184 -7.14 -7.32 4.44
N ARG A 185 -6.90 -7.26 3.13
CA ARG A 185 -7.98 -7.18 2.12
C ARG A 185 -8.89 -8.41 2.15
N TYR A 186 -8.30 -9.61 2.19
CA TYR A 186 -9.07 -10.85 2.31
C TYR A 186 -9.86 -10.89 3.62
N MET A 187 -9.27 -10.45 4.72
CA MET A 187 -9.92 -10.37 6.02
C MET A 187 -11.08 -9.37 6.02
N ALA A 188 -10.94 -8.21 5.37
CA ALA A 188 -12.00 -7.21 5.24
C ALA A 188 -13.19 -7.75 4.45
N ILE A 189 -12.94 -8.42 3.32
CA ILE A 189 -13.98 -9.01 2.48
C ILE A 189 -14.65 -10.19 3.17
N SER A 190 -13.88 -11.11 3.75
CA SER A 190 -14.44 -12.31 4.40
C SER A 190 -15.26 -11.95 5.63
N SER A 191 -14.77 -11.02 6.47
CA SER A 191 -15.53 -10.52 7.62
C SER A 191 -16.80 -9.79 7.18
N PHE A 192 -16.75 -8.97 6.12
CA PHE A 192 -17.95 -8.33 5.58
C PHE A 192 -19.00 -9.36 5.16
N VAL A 193 -18.61 -10.34 4.34
CA VAL A 193 -19.53 -11.39 3.85
C VAL A 193 -20.10 -12.20 5.00
N MET A 194 -19.27 -12.64 5.96
CA MET A 194 -19.74 -13.39 7.13
C MET A 194 -20.69 -12.57 8.01
N GLY A 195 -20.43 -11.27 8.15
CA GLY A 195 -21.31 -10.33 8.85
C GLY A 195 -22.66 -10.20 8.18
N ILE A 196 -22.70 -9.96 6.88
CA ILE A 196 -23.94 -9.86 6.10
C ILE A 196 -24.72 -11.17 6.10
N VAL A 197 -24.07 -12.32 5.90
CA VAL A 197 -24.73 -13.64 5.95
C VAL A 197 -25.38 -13.88 7.31
N SER A 198 -24.66 -13.58 8.39
CA SER A 198 -25.20 -13.71 9.76
C SER A 198 -26.37 -12.75 10.00
N LEU A 199 -26.31 -11.54 9.45
CA LEU A 199 -27.39 -10.55 9.55
C LEU A 199 -28.64 -10.97 8.78
N VAL A 200 -28.48 -11.48 7.56
CA VAL A 200 -29.58 -11.99 6.74
C VAL A 200 -30.22 -13.21 7.40
N PHE A 201 -29.40 -14.11 7.96
CA PHE A 201 -29.88 -15.24 8.72
C PHE A 201 -30.72 -14.79 9.93
N PHE A 202 -30.19 -13.85 10.72
CA PHE A 202 -30.92 -13.23 11.82
C PHE A 202 -32.26 -12.62 11.35
N ALA A 203 -32.26 -11.81 10.30
CA ALA A 203 -33.45 -11.13 9.81
C ALA A 203 -34.51 -12.12 9.32
N THR A 204 -34.12 -13.11 8.52
CA THR A 204 -35.02 -14.12 7.95
C THR A 204 -35.69 -14.93 9.05
N TRP A 205 -34.90 -15.42 10.02
CA TRP A 205 -35.44 -16.25 11.08
C TRP A 205 -36.30 -15.44 12.06
N THR A 206 -35.94 -14.18 12.31
CA THR A 206 -36.79 -13.26 13.07
C THR A 206 -38.15 -13.09 12.41
N VAL A 207 -38.19 -12.82 11.10
CA VAL A 207 -39.47 -12.64 10.38
C VAL A 207 -40.29 -13.92 10.40
N TYR A 208 -39.66 -15.07 10.16
CA TYR A 208 -40.32 -16.38 10.20
C TYR A 208 -40.98 -16.65 11.56
N LEU A 209 -40.25 -16.43 12.66
CA LEU A 209 -40.76 -16.63 14.02
C LEU A 209 -41.85 -15.63 14.43
N ARG A 210 -42.01 -14.51 13.72
CA ARG A 210 -43.10 -13.55 13.98
C ARG A 210 -44.40 -13.91 13.28
N ILE A 211 -44.32 -14.71 12.22
CA ILE A 211 -45.48 -15.14 11.42
C ILE A 211 -46.10 -16.41 12.01
N LEU A 212 -45.28 -17.25 12.66
CA LEU A 212 -45.69 -18.44 13.42
C LEU A 212 -46.25 -18.08 14.80
#